data_AF-A0A0F9C1Z7-F1
#
_entry.id   AF-A0A0F9C1Z7-F1
#
_cell.length_a   1.000
_cell.length_b   1.000
_cell.length_c   1.000
_cell.angle_alpha   90.00
_cell.angle_beta   90.00
_cell.angle_gamma   90.00
#
_symmetry.space_group_name_H-M   'P 1'
#
loop_
_entity.id
_entity.type
_entity.pdbx_description
1 polymer ?
#
loop_
_entity_poly.entity_id
_entity_poly.type
_entity_poly.pdbx_seq_one_letter_code
_entity_poly.pdbx_strand_id
1 'polypeptide(L)'
;MSLDIIATYAVAVLLIIGSFFVVVAGIGLLKLNDPMTRLHAPTKAATLGIGAYLLAAMVSSFLSGTGSLHELLIMAFIFVTAPVSANFMAKANIHRRDCLPNPPELPDGDTWATLNVPEVDREIEETPPHA
;
A
#
# COMPACT_ATOMS: atom_id res chain seq x y z
N MET A 1 38.24 4.26 7.72
CA MET A 1 36.99 5.02 7.96
C MET A 1 36.40 4.53 9.27
N SER A 2 36.05 5.43 10.19
CA SER A 2 35.35 5.05 11.42
C SER A 2 33.91 4.61 11.09
N LEU A 3 33.36 3.68 11.88
CA LEU A 3 32.02 3.13 11.70
C LEU A 3 30.94 4.23 11.74
N ASP A 4 31.15 5.27 12.56
CA ASP A 4 30.24 6.41 12.70
C ASP A 4 30.06 7.18 11.39
N ILE A 5 31.14 7.35 10.63
CA ILE A 5 31.12 8.04 9.34
C ILE A 5 30.30 7.22 8.33
N ILE A 6 30.51 5.89 8.30
CA ILE A 6 29.76 5.00 7.40
C ILE A 6 28.27 5.05 7.72
N ALA A 7 27.91 4.96 9.00
CA ALA A 7 26.53 4.98 9.43
C ALA A 7 25.86 6.34 9.17
N THR A 8 26.59 7.45 9.31
CA THR A 8 26.10 8.80 8.96
C THR A 8 25.75 8.91 7.47
N TYR A 9 26.63 8.42 6.59
CA TYR A 9 26.34 8.38 5.15
C TYR A 9 25.15 7.46 4.84
N ALA A 10 25.04 6.30 5.50
CA ALA A 10 23.91 5.39 5.33
C ALA A 10 22.57 6.06 5.72
N VAL A 11 22.54 6.78 6.85
CA VAL A 11 21.36 7.56 7.29
C VAL A 11 20.98 8.60 6.24
N ALA A 12 21.95 9.38 5.75
CA ALA A 12 21.69 10.39 4.73
C ALA A 12 21.09 9.80 3.44
N VAL A 13 21.66 8.69 2.96
CA VAL A 13 21.15 7.97 1.78
C VAL A 13 19.73 7.44 2.01
N LEU A 14 19.46 6.84 3.17
CA LEU A 14 18.13 6.35 3.53
C LEU A 14 17.09 7.49 3.57
N LEU A 15 17.45 8.65 4.12
CA LEU A 15 16.56 9.82 4.15
C LEU A 15 16.26 10.36 2.74
N ILE A 16 17.26 10.40 1.86
CA ILE A 16 17.06 10.83 0.46
C ILE A 16 16.15 9.86 -0.28
N ILE A 17 16.39 8.55 -0.16
CA ILE A 17 15.55 7.51 -0.76
C ILE A 17 14.12 7.60 -0.22
N GLY A 18 13.97 7.72 1.11
CA GLY A 18 12.66 7.85 1.75
C GLY A 18 11.89 9.05 1.22
N SER A 19 12.57 10.20 1.12
CA SER A 19 12.00 11.45 0.60
C SER A 19 11.57 11.33 -0.85
N PHE A 20 12.40 10.71 -1.69
CA PHE A 20 12.07 10.45 -3.08
C PHE A 20 10.78 9.64 -3.21
N PHE A 21 10.64 8.52 -2.48
CA PHE A 21 9.44 7.69 -2.56
C PHE A 21 8.19 8.38 -1.99
N VAL A 22 8.31 9.17 -0.93
CA VAL A 22 7.19 9.94 -0.37
C VAL A 22 6.70 11.00 -1.37
N VAL A 23 7.62 11.73 -2.01
CA VAL A 23 7.26 12.72 -3.05
C VAL A 23 6.62 12.05 -4.25
N VAL A 24 7.22 10.98 -4.78
CA VAL A 24 6.66 10.22 -5.91
C VAL A 24 5.28 9.66 -5.58
N ALA A 25 5.07 9.17 -4.36
CA ALA A 25 3.77 8.72 -3.90
C ALA A 25 2.74 9.84 -3.81
N GLY A 26 3.12 11.01 -3.29
CA GLY A 26 2.24 12.19 -3.26
C GLY A 26 1.82 12.61 -4.67
N ILE A 27 2.76 12.69 -5.61
CA ILE A 27 2.49 13.00 -7.02
C ILE A 27 1.61 11.91 -7.64
N GLY A 28 1.92 10.63 -7.41
CA GLY A 28 1.16 9.49 -7.94
C GLY A 28 -0.28 9.49 -7.45
N LEU A 29 -0.52 9.84 -6.18
CA LEU A 29 -1.86 9.89 -5.60
C LEU A 29 -2.74 11.00 -6.22
N LEU A 30 -2.12 12.11 -6.63
CA LEU A 30 -2.79 13.25 -7.27
C LEU A 30 -2.94 13.09 -8.79
N LYS A 31 -2.00 12.41 -9.45
CA LYS A 31 -1.93 12.31 -10.91
C LYS A 31 -2.66 11.10 -11.51
N LEU A 32 -2.82 10.03 -10.73
CA LEU A 32 -3.48 8.80 -11.20
C LEU A 32 -5.00 8.95 -11.09
N ASN A 33 -5.72 8.58 -12.15
CA ASN A 33 -7.16 8.83 -12.27
C ASN A 33 -8.03 7.74 -11.63
N ASP A 34 -7.56 6.49 -11.62
CA ASP A 34 -8.33 5.33 -11.16
C ASP A 34 -7.94 4.95 -9.72
N PRO A 35 -8.90 4.64 -8.81
CA PRO A 35 -8.61 4.30 -7.41
C PRO A 35 -7.62 3.14 -7.24
N MET A 36 -7.68 2.13 -8.10
CA MET A 36 -6.80 0.97 -8.08
C MET A 36 -5.38 1.34 -8.49
N THR A 37 -5.25 2.17 -9.53
CA THR A 37 -3.94 2.71 -9.92
C THR A 37 -3.35 3.63 -8.84
N ARG A 38 -4.19 4.46 -8.22
CA ARG A 38 -3.80 5.34 -7.11
C ARG A 38 -3.26 4.55 -5.92
N LEU A 39 -3.79 3.36 -5.63
CA LEU A 39 -3.37 2.52 -4.51
C LEU A 39 -1.88 2.11 -4.55
N HIS A 40 -1.28 2.06 -5.74
CA HIS A 40 0.16 1.80 -5.89
C HIS A 40 1.04 2.90 -5.31
N ALA A 41 0.57 4.14 -5.30
CA ALA A 41 1.37 5.27 -4.83
C ALA A 41 1.52 5.26 -3.29
N PRO A 42 0.44 5.24 -2.48
CA PRO A 42 0.53 5.13 -1.03
C PRO A 42 1.26 3.87 -0.53
N THR A 43 1.09 2.73 -1.22
CA THR A 43 1.73 1.47 -0.81
C THR A 43 3.25 1.51 -0.98
N LYS A 44 3.76 2.15 -2.04
CA LYS A 44 5.21 2.42 -2.22
C LYS A 44 5.75 3.39 -1.16
N ALA A 45 4.99 4.42 -0.82
CA ALA A 45 5.36 5.36 0.24
C ALA A 45 5.47 4.67 1.61
N ALA A 46 4.49 3.85 1.99
CA ALA A 46 4.48 3.21 3.29
C ALA A 46 5.61 2.18 3.47
N THR A 47 5.94 1.44 2.41
CA THR A 47 6.97 0.38 2.45
C THR A 47 8.38 0.92 2.27
N LEU A 48 8.65 1.60 1.15
CA LEU A 48 9.99 2.09 0.82
C LEU A 48 10.28 3.47 1.41
N GLY A 49 9.28 4.37 1.42
CA GLY A 49 9.42 5.71 1.97
C GLY A 49 9.59 5.70 3.49
N ILE A 50 8.51 5.38 4.19
CA ILE A 50 8.45 5.34 5.66
C ILE A 50 9.40 4.27 6.21
N GLY A 51 9.53 3.12 5.54
CA GLY A 51 10.50 2.09 5.93
C GLY A 51 11.94 2.60 5.94
N ALA A 52 12.36 3.37 4.92
CA ALA A 52 13.70 3.97 4.89
C ALA A 52 13.89 5.01 6.01
N TYR A 53 12.86 5.80 6.33
CA TYR A 53 12.92 6.74 7.46
C TYR A 53 13.04 6.04 8.81
N LEU A 54 12.31 4.95 9.02
CA LEU A 54 12.39 4.19 10.26
C LEU A 54 13.74 3.46 10.39
N LEU A 55 14.30 2.94 9.30
CA LEU A 55 15.67 2.40 9.29
C LEU A 55 16.71 3.50 9.60
N ALA A 56 16.58 4.67 8.99
CA ALA A 56 17.46 5.81 9.26
C ALA A 56 17.40 6.23 10.74
N ALA A 57 16.19 6.33 11.30
CA ALA A 57 15.97 6.65 12.70
C ALA A 57 16.59 5.59 13.62
N MET A 58 16.38 4.30 13.33
CA MET A 58 16.97 3.20 14.09
C MET A 58 18.50 3.27 14.10
N VAL A 59 19.14 3.42 12.93
CA VAL A 59 20.61 3.56 12.84
C VAL A 59 21.11 4.77 13.62
N SER A 60 20.43 5.91 13.51
CA SER A 60 20.77 7.14 14.26
C SER A 60 20.61 6.99 15.77
N SER A 61 19.62 6.21 16.22
CA SER A 61 19.37 5.92 17.63
C SER A 61 20.49 5.07 18.24
N PHE A 62 20.96 4.05 17.50
CA PHE A 62 22.10 3.23 17.91
C PHE A 62 23.42 4.01 17.95
N LEU A 63 23.64 4.96 17.02
CA LEU A 63 24.80 5.86 17.03
C LEU A 63 24.82 6.79 18.25
N SER A 64 23.65 7.22 18.72
CA SER A 64 23.53 8.18 19.83
C SER A 64 23.62 7.51 21.21
N GLY A 65 23.79 6.19 21.28
CA GLY A 65 23.81 5.42 22.52
C GLY A 65 22.44 5.21 23.17
N THR A 66 21.36 5.66 22.52
CA THR A 66 19.97 5.55 22.99
C THR A 66 19.20 4.44 22.27
N GLY A 67 19.89 3.42 21.77
CA GLY A 67 19.35 2.38 20.90
C GLY A 67 18.00 1.87 21.39
N SER A 68 16.98 2.03 20.54
CA SER A 68 15.60 1.68 20.86
C SER A 68 15.03 0.72 19.81
N LEU A 69 14.12 -0.15 20.23
CA LEU A 69 13.38 -1.06 19.35
C LEU A 69 11.99 -0.52 18.99
N HIS A 70 11.65 0.69 19.41
CA HIS A 70 10.36 1.29 19.12
C HIS A 70 10.18 1.52 17.61
N GLU A 71 11.24 1.92 16.91
CA GLU A 71 11.26 2.12 15.46
C GLU A 71 10.96 0.81 14.72
N LEU A 72 11.49 -0.31 15.22
CA LEU A 72 11.20 -1.65 14.68
C LEU A 72 9.73 -2.03 14.91
N LEU A 73 9.18 -1.72 16.08
CA LEU A 73 7.77 -1.99 16.40
C LEU A 73 6.84 -1.18 15.50
N ILE A 74 7.13 0.10 15.29
CA ILE A 74 6.39 0.98 14.36
C ILE A 74 6.49 0.43 12.94
N MET A 75 7.69 0.01 12.52
CA MET A 75 7.90 -0.58 11.19
C MET A 75 7.06 -1.83 10.99
N ALA A 76 7.09 -2.77 11.93
CA ALA A 76 6.30 -3.99 11.87
C ALA A 76 4.79 -3.68 11.80
N PHE A 77 4.32 -2.73 12.62
CA PHE A 77 2.91 -2.35 12.63
C PHE A 77 2.48 -1.72 11.29
N ILE A 78 3.26 -0.80 10.73
CA ILE A 78 2.97 -0.18 9.43
C ILE A 78 3.03 -1.21 8.30
N PHE A 79 3.99 -2.13 8.34
CA PHE A 79 4.15 -3.17 7.31
C PHE A 79 3.01 -4.20 7.31
N VAL A 80 2.34 -4.40 8.43
CA VAL A 80 1.14 -5.24 8.50
C VAL A 80 -0.10 -4.43 8.14
N THR A 81 -0.25 -3.23 8.70
CA THR A 81 -1.47 -2.43 8.53
C THR A 81 -1.60 -1.88 7.11
N ALA A 82 -0.52 -1.41 6.47
CA ALA A 82 -0.61 -0.82 5.15
C ALA A 82 -1.08 -1.81 4.06
N PRO A 83 -0.55 -3.05 3.95
CA PRO A 83 -1.06 -4.04 3.00
C PRO A 83 -2.49 -4.49 3.30
N VAL A 84 -2.84 -4.64 4.58
CA VAL A 84 -4.20 -5.04 4.99
C VAL A 84 -5.21 -3.95 4.61
N SER A 85 -4.92 -2.68 4.90
CA SER A 85 -5.75 -1.54 4.49
C SER A 85 -5.85 -1.46 2.96
N ALA A 86 -4.75 -1.65 2.23
CA ALA A 86 -4.77 -1.65 0.77
C ALA A 86 -5.65 -2.78 0.21
N ASN A 87 -5.58 -4.00 0.75
CA ASN A 87 -6.42 -5.12 0.35
C ASN A 87 -7.92 -4.84 0.62
N PHE A 88 -8.26 -4.23 1.76
CA PHE A 88 -9.66 -3.85 2.02
C PHE A 88 -10.15 -2.75 1.08
N MET A 89 -9.34 -1.72 0.82
CA MET A 89 -9.67 -0.67 -0.15
C MET A 89 -9.87 -1.25 -1.56
N ALA A 90 -9.00 -2.18 -1.98
CA ALA A 90 -9.10 -2.88 -3.24
C ALA A 90 -10.41 -3.68 -3.35
N LYS A 91 -10.77 -4.47 -2.32
CA LYS A 91 -12.04 -5.21 -2.30
C LYS A 91 -13.24 -4.28 -2.36
N ALA A 92 -13.25 -3.21 -1.56
CA ALA A 92 -14.35 -2.25 -1.54
C ALA A 92 -14.54 -1.60 -2.92
N ASN A 93 -13.44 -1.25 -3.60
CA ASN A 93 -13.46 -0.68 -4.94
C ASN A 93 -14.02 -1.66 -5.99
N ILE A 94 -13.64 -2.95 -5.91
CA ILE A 94 -14.17 -4.01 -6.78
C ILE A 94 -15.68 -4.19 -6.56
N HIS A 95 -16.15 -4.21 -5.30
CA HIS A 95 -17.58 -4.38 -4.99
C HIS A 95 -18.44 -3.20 -5.46
N ARG A 96 -17.87 -2.00 -5.58
CA ARG A 96 -18.57 -0.83 -6.15
C ARG A 96 -18.73 -0.90 -7.67
N ARG A 97 -18.12 -1.88 -8.34
CA ARG A 97 -18.10 -2.03 -9.81
C ARG A 97 -17.59 -0.79 -10.57
N ASP A 98 -16.88 0.11 -9.90
CA ASP A 98 -16.38 1.37 -10.48
C ASP A 98 -15.28 1.15 -11.54
N CYS A 99 -14.69 -0.05 -11.61
CA CYS A 99 -13.44 -0.30 -12.36
C CYS A 99 -13.61 -1.07 -13.68
N LEU A 100 -14.75 -1.73 -13.90
CA LEU A 100 -14.96 -2.59 -15.08
C LEU A 100 -16.42 -2.49 -15.56
N PRO A 101 -16.79 -1.40 -16.27
CA PRO A 101 -18.11 -1.30 -16.89
C PRO A 101 -18.31 -2.40 -17.94
N ASN A 102 -17.25 -2.74 -18.68
CA ASN A 102 -17.20 -3.82 -19.66
C ASN A 102 -15.92 -4.63 -19.43
N PRO A 103 -15.97 -5.70 -18.63
CA PRO A 103 -14.82 -6.56 -18.43
C PRO A 103 -14.51 -7.33 -19.73
N PRO A 104 -13.25 -7.73 -19.97
CA PRO A 104 -12.92 -8.60 -21.10
C PRO A 104 -13.74 -9.89 -21.05
N GLU A 105 -14.21 -10.36 -22.21
CA GLU A 105 -14.89 -11.66 -22.32
C GLU A 105 -13.90 -12.78 -21.99
N LEU A 106 -14.31 -13.72 -21.13
CA LEU A 106 -13.51 -14.91 -20.86
C LEU A 106 -13.71 -15.95 -21.97
N PRO A 107 -12.68 -16.77 -22.26
CA PRO A 107 -12.87 -18.00 -23.01
C PRO A 107 -13.97 -18.88 -22.39
N ASP A 108 -14.66 -19.65 -23.22
CA ASP A 108 -15.67 -20.65 -22.81
C ASP A 108 -16.94 -20.12 -22.11
N GLY A 109 -17.17 -18.80 -22.10
CA GLY A 109 -18.37 -18.20 -21.50
C GLY A 109 -18.35 -18.16 -19.96
N ASP A 110 -17.17 -18.36 -19.35
CA ASP A 110 -16.98 -18.23 -17.92
C ASP A 110 -17.14 -16.77 -17.44
N THR A 111 -17.48 -16.61 -16.16
CA THR A 111 -17.64 -15.30 -15.52
C THR A 111 -16.46 -15.01 -14.62
N TRP A 112 -16.04 -13.74 -14.53
CA TRP A 112 -15.00 -13.31 -13.60
C TRP A 112 -15.28 -13.80 -12.18
N ALA A 113 -14.26 -14.30 -11.48
CA ALA A 113 -14.44 -14.82 -10.10
C ALA A 113 -15.05 -13.80 -9.13
N THR A 114 -14.82 -12.50 -9.36
CA THR A 114 -15.41 -11.40 -8.58
C THR A 114 -16.87 -11.11 -8.92
N LEU A 115 -17.38 -11.63 -10.04
CA LEU A 115 -18.76 -11.52 -10.52
C LEU A 115 -19.50 -12.87 -10.47
N ASN A 116 -18.81 -13.96 -10.11
CA ASN A 116 -19.42 -15.27 -9.98
C ASN A 116 -20.21 -15.34 -8.65
N VAL A 117 -21.48 -14.93 -8.72
CA VAL A 117 -22.39 -14.97 -7.57
C VAL A 117 -22.92 -16.41 -7.41
N PRO A 118 -22.75 -17.02 -6.22
CA PRO A 118 -23.31 -18.34 -5.93
C PRO A 118 -24.80 -18.39 -6.24
N GLU A 119 -25.31 -19.51 -6.74
CA GLU A 119 -26.72 -19.65 -7.14
C GLU A 119 -27.71 -19.28 -6.04
N VAL A 120 -27.35 -19.58 -4.78
CA VAL A 120 -28.16 -19.27 -3.59
C VAL A 120 -28.32 -17.77 -3.34
N ASP A 121 -27.38 -16.94 -3.83
CA ASP A 121 -27.35 -15.50 -3.56
C ASP A 121 -27.82 -14.65 -4.75
N ARG A 122 -28.07 -15.25 -5.93
CA ARG A 122 -28.50 -14.50 -7.14
C ARG A 122 -29.86 -13.83 -6.98
N GLU A 123 -30.78 -14.48 -6.25
CA GLU A 123 -32.13 -13.97 -6.01
C GLU A 123 -32.13 -12.67 -5.18
N ILE A 124 -31.09 -12.48 -4.35
CA ILE A 124 -30.89 -11.26 -3.54
C ILE A 124 -30.40 -10.10 -4.40
N GLU A 125 -29.59 -10.36 -5.43
CA GLU A 125 -29.07 -9.33 -6.34
C GLU A 125 -30.14 -8.84 -7.34
N GLU A 126 -31.03 -9.73 -7.79
CA GLU A 126 -32.16 -9.37 -8.67
C GLU A 126 -33.26 -8.57 -7.96
N THR A 127 -33.28 -8.60 -6.63
CA THR A 127 -34.25 -7.83 -5.84
C THR A 127 -33.75 -6.39 -5.67
N PRO A 128 -34.43 -5.37 -6.24
CA PRO A 128 -33.96 -4.00 -6.14
C PRO A 128 -33.95 -3.53 -4.68
N PRO A 129 -32.95 -2.74 -4.25
CA PRO A 129 -32.91 -2.20 -2.90
C PRO A 129 -34.05 -1.18 -2.75
N HIS A 130 -35.14 -1.64 -2.12
CA HIS A 130 -36.38 -0.92 -1.83
C HIS A 130 -37.35 -0.77 -3.02
N ALA A 131 -38.35 -1.67 -3.06
CA ALA A 131 -39.72 -1.36 -3.46
C ALA A 131 -40.58 -1.25 -2.19
#